data_AF-A0A147KLU7-F1
#
_entry.id   AF-A0A147KLU7-F1
#
_cell.length_a   1.000
_cell.length_b   1.000
_cell.length_c   1.000
_cell.angle_alpha   90.00
_cell.angle_beta   90.00
_cell.angle_gamma   90.00
#
_symmetry.space_group_name_H-M   'P 1'
#
loop_
_entity.id
_entity.type
_entity.pdbx_description
1 polymer ?
#
loop_
_entity_poly.entity_id
_entity_poly.type
_entity_poly.pdbx_seq_one_letter_code
_entity_poly.pdbx_strand_id
1 'polypeptide(L)' 'MHVGLEEASRQLEQAIHDARVSFDCIALEDLDRAHTNAITARAALDAAENAIRVALEAQRSEEPAEDGSS' A
#
# COMPACT_ATOMS: atom_id res chain seq x y z
N MET A 1 6.21 0.25 -17.05
CA MET A 1 5.55 -0.12 -15.78
C MET A 1 5.80 1.06 -14.84
N HIS A 2 4.76 1.67 -14.26
CA HIS A 2 4.94 2.85 -13.40
C HIS A 2 5.67 2.42 -12.12
N VAL A 3 6.83 3.00 -11.84
CA VAL A 3 7.66 2.69 -10.66
C VAL A 3 6.84 2.74 -9.35
N GLY A 4 5.86 3.65 -9.25
CA GLY A 4 4.94 3.72 -8.11
C GLY A 4 4.01 2.51 -7.94
N LEU A 5 3.59 1.86 -9.03
CA LEU A 5 2.71 0.68 -8.94
C LEU A 5 3.48 -0.61 -8.60
N GLU A 6 4.73 -0.72 -9.03
CA GLU A 6 5.62 -1.80 -8.58
C GLU A 6 5.87 -1.70 -7.08
N GLU A 7 6.15 -0.49 -6.58
CA GLU A 7 6.34 -0.25 -5.15
C GLU A 7 5.06 -0.51 -4.36
N ALA A 8 3.90 -0.06 -4.85
CA ALA A 8 2.62 -0.37 -4.24
C ALA A 8 2.40 -1.89 -4.11
N SER A 9 2.73 -2.66 -5.15
CA SER A 9 2.58 -4.12 -5.14
C SER A 9 3.49 -4.77 -4.08
N ARG A 10 4.76 -4.36 -3.99
CA ARG A 10 5.70 -4.87 -2.98
C ARG A 10 5.24 -4.56 -1.56
N GLN A 11 4.78 -3.34 -1.33
CA GLN A 11 4.29 -2.93 -0.02
C GLN A 11 3.02 -3.70 0.37
N LEU A 12 2.11 -3.97 -0.58
CA LEU A 12 0.93 -4.81 -0.33
C LEU A 12 1.30 -6.26 0.01
N GLU A 13 2.30 -6.84 -0.66
CA GLU A 13 2.79 -8.18 -0.34
C GLU A 13 3.35 -8.24 1.09
N GLN A 14 4.14 -7.24 1.50
CA GLN A 14 4.65 -7.14 2.86
C GLN A 14 3.52 -6.96 3.89
N ALA A 15 2.53 -6.11 3.60
CA ALA A 15 1.39 -5.91 4.48
C ALA A 15 0.59 -7.19 4.70
N ILE A 16 0.36 -7.97 3.63
CA ILE A 16 -0.33 -9.25 3.70
C ILE A 16 0.47 -10.26 4.53
N HIS A 17 1.79 -10.31 4.34
CA HIS A 17 2.67 -11.17 5.14
C HIS A 17 2.56 -10.82 6.63
N ASP A 18 2.74 -9.56 6.98
CA ASP A 18 2.74 -9.12 8.38
C ASP A 18 1.36 -9.30 9.03
N ALA A 19 0.28 -9.06 8.28
CA ALA A 19 -1.07 -9.33 8.76
C ALA A 19 -1.30 -10.83 9.07
N ARG A 20 -0.76 -11.74 8.25
CA ARG A 20 -0.81 -13.19 8.50
C ARG A 20 -0.01 -13.58 9.74
N VAL A 21 1.22 -13.08 9.87
CA VAL A 21 2.04 -13.32 11.07
C VAL A 21 1.34 -12.79 12.33
N SER A 22 0.73 -11.60 12.25
CA SER A 22 -0.04 -11.03 13.36
C SER A 22 -1.19 -11.96 13.78
N PHE A 23 -1.96 -12.45 12.81
CA PHE A 23 -3.06 -13.40 13.04
C PHE A 23 -2.57 -14.71 13.71
N ASP A 24 -1.50 -15.29 13.21
CA ASP A 24 -0.93 -16.52 13.76
C ASP A 24 -0.40 -16.30 15.20
N CYS A 25 0.23 -15.15 15.47
CA CYS A 25 0.68 -14.78 16.82
C CYS A 25 -0.46 -14.65 17.82
N ILE A 26 -1.65 -14.17 17.40
CA ILE A 26 -2.85 -14.13 18.27
C ILE A 26 -3.23 -15.54 18.71
N ALA A 27 -3.22 -16.52 17.79
CA ALA A 27 -3.57 -17.90 18.10
C ALA A 27 -2.55 -18.58 19.03
N LEU A 28 -1.31 -18.07 19.08
CA LEU A 28 -0.24 -18.54 19.95
C LEU A 28 -0.12 -17.76 21.27
N GLU A 29 -1.04 -16.83 21.54
CA GLU A 29 -1.03 -15.91 22.69
C GLU A 29 0.23 -15.01 22.77
N ASP A 30 0.96 -14.85 21.66
CA ASP A 30 2.15 -14.00 21.52
C ASP A 30 1.74 -12.57 21.11
N LEU A 31 1.07 -11.87 22.03
CA LEU A 31 0.39 -10.60 21.72
C LEU A 31 1.35 -9.44 21.40
N ASP A 32 2.56 -9.45 21.94
CA ASP A 32 3.57 -8.42 21.65
C ASP A 32 4.04 -8.50 20.19
N ARG A 33 4.32 -9.73 19.71
CA ARG A 33 4.63 -9.95 18.30
C ARG A 33 3.42 -9.74 17.41
N ALA A 34 2.22 -10.12 17.84
CA ALA A 34 1.00 -9.84 17.09
C ALA A 34 0.83 -8.32 16.87
N HIS A 35 0.96 -7.53 17.93
CA HIS A 35 0.82 -6.08 17.89
C HIS A 35 1.89 -5.42 17.01
N THR A 36 3.15 -5.87 17.11
CA THR A 36 4.24 -5.37 16.28
C THR A 36 3.96 -5.60 14.79
N ASN A 37 3.57 -6.82 14.41
CA ASN A 37 3.26 -7.13 13.01
C ASN A 37 2.00 -6.40 12.51
N ALA A 38 1.01 -6.15 13.38
CA ALA A 38 -0.14 -5.33 13.02
C ALA A 38 0.26 -3.87 12.70
N ILE A 39 1.21 -3.31 13.44
CA ILE A 39 1.74 -1.96 13.19
C ILE A 39 2.50 -1.92 11.86
N THR A 40 3.37 -2.90 11.60
CA THR A 40 4.17 -2.92 10.36
C THR A 40 3.28 -3.16 9.14
N ALA A 41 2.27 -4.03 9.25
CA ALA A 41 1.26 -4.21 8.20
C ALA A 41 0.54 -2.90 7.85
N ARG A 42 0.15 -2.11 8.86
CA ARG A 42 -0.47 -0.79 8.64
C ARG A 42 0.48 0.17 7.95
N ALA A 43 1.73 0.25 8.39
CA ALA A 43 2.71 1.13 7.75
C ALA A 43 2.96 0.78 6.28
N ALA A 44 3.01 -0.51 5.94
CA ALA A 44 3.14 -0.96 4.55
C ALA A 44 1.88 -0.64 3.72
N LEU A 45 0.68 -0.78 4.30
CA LEU A 45 -0.57 -0.33 3.64
C LEU A 45 -0.58 1.16 3.35
N ASP A 46 -0.16 1.99 4.32
CA ASP A 46 -0.07 3.44 4.15
C ASP A 46 0.92 3.81 3.02
N ALA A 47 2.05 3.10 2.93
CA ALA A 47 3.02 3.28 1.86
C ALA A 47 2.45 2.88 0.48
N ALA A 48 1.73 1.76 0.41
CA ALA A 48 1.09 1.31 -0.82
C ALA A 48 0.00 2.27 -1.30
N GLU A 49 -0.86 2.73 -0.37
CA GLU A 49 -1.89 3.74 -0.66
C GLU A 49 -1.27 5.00 -1.25
N ASN A 50 -0.21 5.51 -0.61
CA ASN A 50 0.45 6.72 -1.05
C ASN A 50 1.04 6.55 -2.46
N ALA A 51 1.65 5.40 -2.76
CA ALA A 51 2.20 5.12 -4.08
C ALA A 51 1.11 5.04 -5.16
N ILE A 52 -0.05 4.44 -4.85
CA ILE A 52 -1.22 4.41 -5.73
C ILE A 52 -1.76 5.82 -5.96
N ARG A 53 -1.90 6.62 -4.90
CA ARG A 53 -2.38 8.00 -4.97
C ARG A 53 -1.51 8.85 -5.89
N VAL A 54 -0.19 8.77 -5.75
CA VAL A 54 0.77 9.47 -6.62
C VAL A 54 0.62 9.01 -8.08
N ALA A 55 0.47 7.70 -8.31
CA ALA A 55 0.26 7.17 -9.66
C ALA A 55 -1.06 7.66 -10.30
N LEU A 56 -2.13 7.83 -9.51
CA LEU A 56 -3.40 8.40 -9.97
C LEU A 56 -3.29 9.90 -10.29
N GLU A 57 -2.54 10.65 -9.48
CA GLU A 57 -2.27 12.07 -9.70
C GLU A 57 -1.46 12.32 -10.98
N ALA A 58 -0.47 11.46 -11.26
CA ALA A 58 0.29 11.50 -12.50
C ALA A 58 -0.60 11.24 -13.72
N GLN A 59 -1.44 10.20 -13.69
CA GLN A 59 -2.37 9.88 -14.78
C GLN A 59 -3.33 11.05 -15.09
N ARG A 60 -3.88 11.71 -14.07
CA ARG A 60 -4.77 12.88 -14.26
C ARG A 60 -4.05 14.11 -14.83
N SER A 61 -2.75 14.24 -14.59
CA SER A 61 -1.96 15.36 -15.10
C SER A 61 -1.52 15.15 -16.55
N GLU A 62 -1.59 13.92 -17.05
CA GLU A 62 -1.29 13.53 -18.42
C GLU A 62 -2.53 13.58 -19.34
N GLU A 63 -3.75 13.74 -18.80
CA GLU A 63 -4.96 14.00 -19.59
C GLU A 63 -4.88 15.42 -20.21
N PRO A 64 -4.86 15.55 -21.54
CA PRO A 64 -4.80 16.85 -22.18
C PRO A 64 -6.10 17.61 -21.86
N ALA A 65 -5.96 18.89 -21.52
CA ALA A 65 -7.09 19.80 -21.48
C ALA A 65 -7.84 19.69 -22.80
N GLU A 66 -9.07 19.18 -22.77
CA GLU A 66 -9.95 19.18 -23.94
C GLU A 66 -9.96 20.61 -24.50
N ASP A 67 -9.51 20.69 -25.75
CA ASP A 67 -9.37 21.91 -26.54
C ASP A 67 -10.77 22.53 -26.72
N GLY A 68 -11.15 23.38 -25.76
CA GLY A 68 -12.34 24.22 -25.80
C GLY A 68 -12.17 25.38 -26.77
N SER A 69 -11.79 25.08 -28.02
CA SER A 69 -11.77 26.04 -29.11
C SER A 69 -12.86 25.69 -30.13
N SER A 70 -14.02 26.32 -29.97
CA SER A 70 -14.99 26.61 -31.04
C SER A 70 -15.77 27.87 -30.70
#